data_AF-A0A3E4MCJ5-F1
#
_entry.id   AF-A0A3E4MCJ5-F1
#
_cell.length_a   1.000
_cell.length_b   1.000
_cell.length_c   1.000
_cell.angle_alpha   90.00
_cell.angle_beta   90.00
_cell.angle_gamma   90.00
#
_symmetry.space_group_name_H-M   'P 1'
#
loop_
_entity.id
_entity.type
_entity.pdbx_description
1 polymer ?
#
loop_
_entity_poly.entity_id
_entity_poly.type
_entity_poly.pdbx_seq_one_letter_code
_entity_poly.pdbx_strand_id
1 'polypeptide(L)'
;MTEYQLKPGKLGKKVMDGYKKVEEKFTDTFLEKDENSPTGYSLKTGKTAEKVTGAYQKIEDGVVGTYKKIENAFVDKFLEEKED
;
A
#
# COMPACT_ATOMS: atom_id res chain seq x y z
N MET A 1 -22.74 11.83 13.48
CA MET A 1 -21.52 11.22 14.03
C MET A 1 -20.35 12.04 13.54
N THR A 2 -19.55 12.62 14.43
CA THR A 2 -18.36 13.37 14.05
C THR A 2 -17.25 12.39 13.74
N GLU A 3 -16.82 12.35 12.48
CA GLU A 3 -15.71 11.54 12.01
C GLU A 3 -14.40 12.26 12.41
N TYR A 4 -13.69 11.71 13.38
CA TYR A 4 -12.43 12.26 13.86
C TYR A 4 -11.31 11.86 12.90
N GLN A 5 -10.89 12.80 12.06
CA GLN A 5 -9.66 12.68 11.27
C GLN A 5 -8.47 13.13 12.12
N LEU A 6 -7.46 12.27 12.25
CA LEU A 6 -6.13 12.66 12.75
C LEU A 6 -5.68 13.87 11.91
N LYS A 7 -5.43 15.02 12.54
CA LYS A 7 -4.81 16.16 11.84
C LYS A 7 -3.39 15.76 11.52
N PRO A 8 -3.09 15.32 10.29
CA PRO A 8 -1.77 14.87 9.97
C PRO A 8 -0.93 16.15 9.88
N GLY A 9 0.01 16.31 10.81
CA GLY A 9 1.05 17.33 10.66
C GLY A 9 1.81 17.14 9.33
N LYS A 10 2.78 17.99 9.04
CA LYS A 10 3.60 17.88 7.81
C LYS A 10 4.16 16.47 7.58
N LEU A 11 4.45 15.73 8.65
CA LEU A 11 4.89 14.33 8.58
C LEU A 11 3.77 13.32 8.35
N GLY A 12 2.60 13.47 8.97
CA GLY A 12 1.46 12.60 8.69
C GLY A 12 1.06 12.66 7.22
N LYS A 13 1.16 13.85 6.60
CA LYS A 13 1.00 14.00 5.15
C LYS A 13 2.03 13.22 4.36
N LYS A 14 3.32 13.26 4.74
CA LYS A 14 4.39 12.52 4.04
C LYS A 14 4.21 11.00 4.12
N VAL A 15 3.73 10.49 5.25
CA VAL A 15 3.38 9.08 5.42
C VAL A 15 2.18 8.72 4.54
N MET A 16 1.09 9.51 4.60
CA MET A 16 -0.08 9.28 3.75
C MET A 16 0.24 9.39 2.25
N ASP A 17 1.12 10.30 1.84
CA ASP A 17 1.60 10.37 0.46
C ASP A 17 2.39 9.12 0.06
N GLY A 18 3.16 8.55 1.01
CA GLY A 18 3.83 7.27 0.85
C GLY A 18 2.85 6.12 0.65
N TYR A 19 1.83 6.02 1.51
CA TYR A 19 0.76 5.04 1.40
C TYR A 19 -0.02 5.19 0.10
N LYS A 20 -0.42 6.41 -0.25
CA LYS A 20 -1.15 6.70 -1.48
C LYS A 20 -0.36 6.29 -2.73
N LYS A 21 0.96 6.50 -2.73
CA LYS A 21 1.84 6.01 -3.81
C LYS A 21 1.90 4.49 -3.88
N VAL A 22 1.86 3.80 -2.74
CA VAL A 22 1.80 2.33 -2.70
C VAL A 22 0.48 1.86 -3.27
N GLU A 23 -0.63 2.46 -2.86
CA GLU A 23 -1.97 2.16 -3.37
C GLU A 23 -2.06 2.40 -4.88
N GLU A 24 -1.61 3.56 -5.37
CA GLU A 24 -1.60 3.88 -6.81
C GLU A 24 -0.79 2.85 -7.60
N LYS A 25 0.42 2.51 -7.14
CA LYS A 25 1.24 1.48 -7.79
C LYS A 25 0.59 0.10 -7.75
N PHE A 26 -0.05 -0.24 -6.64
CA PHE A 26 -0.75 -1.51 -6.50
C PHE A 26 -1.92 -1.59 -7.48
N THR A 27 -2.76 -0.56 -7.53
CA THR A 27 -3.88 -0.47 -8.46
C THR A 27 -3.40 -0.50 -9.91
N ASP A 28 -2.40 0.30 -10.30
CA ASP A 28 -1.91 0.31 -11.68
C ASP A 28 -1.28 -1.02 -12.09
N THR A 29 -0.57 -1.70 -11.19
CA THR A 29 0.15 -2.94 -11.52
C THR A 29 -0.79 -4.15 -11.53
N PHE A 30 -1.74 -4.20 -10.61
CA PHE A 30 -2.50 -5.42 -10.30
C PHE A 30 -3.99 -5.30 -10.51
N LEU A 31 -4.56 -4.10 -10.54
CA LEU A 31 -5.99 -3.91 -10.75
C LEU A 31 -6.26 -3.31 -12.12
N GLU A 32 -7.32 -3.79 -12.75
CA GLU A 32 -7.94 -3.15 -13.90
C GLU A 32 -9.38 -2.77 -13.55
N LYS A 33 -9.89 -1.74 -14.22
CA LYS A 33 -11.29 -1.38 -14.07
C LYS A 33 -12.13 -2.47 -14.69
N ASP A 34 -13.09 -2.97 -13.92
CA ASP A 34 -14.02 -4.00 -14.35
C ASP A 34 -15.42 -3.60 -13.90
N GLU A 35 -16.25 -3.23 -14.88
CA GLU A 35 -17.63 -2.81 -14.66
C GLU A 35 -18.51 -3.94 -14.08
N ASN A 36 -18.08 -5.19 -14.17
CA ASN A 36 -18.80 -6.34 -13.62
C ASN A 36 -18.35 -6.70 -12.18
N SER A 37 -17.30 -6.05 -11.67
CA SER A 37 -16.87 -6.25 -10.28
C SER A 37 -17.74 -5.42 -9.32
N PRO A 38 -18.16 -5.97 -8.17
CA PRO A 38 -18.91 -5.20 -7.16
C PRO A 38 -18.15 -3.99 -6.60
N THR A 39 -16.82 -3.94 -6.79
CA THR A 39 -15.97 -2.80 -6.39
C THR A 39 -15.53 -1.93 -7.57
N GLY A 40 -15.89 -2.29 -8.81
CA GLY A 40 -15.44 -1.62 -10.05
C GLY A 40 -14.00 -1.96 -10.47
N TYR A 41 -13.33 -2.86 -9.75
CA TYR A 41 -11.96 -3.31 -10.03
C TYR A 41 -11.86 -4.83 -10.03
N SER A 42 -11.08 -5.39 -10.94
CA SER A 42 -10.68 -6.80 -10.92
C SER A 42 -9.16 -6.93 -11.01
N LEU A 43 -8.63 -8.08 -10.61
CA LEU A 43 -7.20 -8.34 -10.73
C LEU A 43 -6.83 -8.48 -12.22
N LYS A 44 -5.74 -7.83 -12.65
CA LYS A 44 -5.05 -7.97 -13.95
C LYS A 44 -4.47 -9.37 -14.21
N THR A 45 -4.99 -10.38 -13.54
CA THR A 45 -4.62 -11.77 -13.70
C THR A 45 -5.31 -12.30 -14.95
N GLY A 46 -4.67 -12.16 -16.10
CA GLY A 46 -5.17 -12.75 -17.34
C GLY A 46 -5.34 -14.26 -17.19
N LYS A 47 -6.58 -14.71 -16.94
CA LYS A 47 -7.19 -16.07 -16.93
C LYS A 47 -6.37 -17.29 -16.44
N THR A 48 -5.12 -17.17 -16.02
CA THR A 48 -4.19 -18.29 -15.82
C THR A 48 -3.66 -18.28 -14.40
N ALA A 49 -3.97 -19.34 -13.63
CA ALA A 49 -3.65 -19.45 -12.20
C ALA A 49 -2.15 -19.34 -11.87
N GLU A 50 -1.24 -19.72 -12.77
CA GLU A 50 0.21 -19.53 -12.57
C GLU A 50 0.67 -18.07 -12.65
N LYS A 51 -0.01 -17.24 -13.46
CA LYS A 51 0.26 -15.79 -13.48
C LYS A 51 -0.25 -15.12 -12.21
N VAL A 52 -1.31 -15.67 -11.62
CA VAL A 52 -1.88 -15.19 -10.36
C VAL A 52 -0.88 -15.38 -9.23
N THR A 53 -0.31 -16.58 -9.05
CA THR A 53 0.65 -16.85 -7.96
C THR A 53 1.93 -16.04 -8.10
N GLY A 54 2.49 -15.93 -9.32
CA GLY A 54 3.66 -15.08 -9.57
C GLY A 54 3.37 -13.58 -9.38
N ALA A 55 2.15 -13.13 -9.67
CA ALA A 55 1.73 -11.77 -9.37
C ALA A 55 1.60 -11.54 -7.85
N TYR A 56 1.01 -12.48 -7.11
CA TYR A 56 0.92 -12.42 -5.64
C TYR A 56 2.28 -12.35 -4.96
N GLN A 57 3.25 -13.14 -5.41
CA GLN A 57 4.60 -13.08 -4.84
C GLN A 57 5.26 -11.71 -5.08
N LYS A 58 5.06 -11.12 -6.26
CA LYS A 58 5.52 -9.74 -6.54
C LYS A 58 4.77 -8.68 -5.74
N ILE A 59 3.48 -8.90 -5.44
CA ILE A 59 2.69 -8.05 -4.54
C ILE A 59 3.34 -8.06 -3.16
N GLU A 60 3.58 -9.26 -2.63
CA GLU A 60 4.16 -9.44 -1.31
C GLU A 60 5.50 -8.71 -1.22
N ASP A 61 6.44 -8.97 -2.12
CA ASP A 61 7.76 -8.34 -2.09
C ASP A 61 7.69 -6.81 -2.27
N GLY A 62 6.88 -6.32 -3.20
CA GLY A 62 6.78 -4.90 -3.53
C GLY A 62 6.05 -4.09 -2.46
N VAL A 63 4.89 -4.58 -2.01
CA VAL A 63 4.07 -3.90 -1.00
C VAL A 63 4.76 -3.98 0.36
N VAL A 64 5.21 -5.16 0.79
CA VAL A 64 5.91 -5.32 2.08
C VAL A 64 7.20 -4.50 2.09
N GLY A 65 7.96 -4.50 0.99
CA GLY A 65 9.17 -3.69 0.88
C GLY A 65 8.90 -2.18 0.96
N THR A 66 7.78 -1.70 0.43
CA THR A 66 7.44 -0.28 0.48
C THR A 66 6.85 0.12 1.83
N TYR A 67 6.04 -0.74 2.44
CA TYR A 67 5.57 -0.55 3.82
C TYR A 67 6.75 -0.47 4.80
N LYS A 68 7.71 -1.40 4.71
CA LYS A 68 8.93 -1.36 5.52
C LYS A 68 9.70 -0.04 5.37
N LYS A 69 9.74 0.55 4.17
CA LYS A 69 10.37 1.88 3.97
C LYS A 69 9.61 3.00 4.69
N ILE A 70 8.29 2.97 4.67
CA ILE A 70 7.46 3.95 5.35
C ILE A 70 7.61 3.80 6.87
N GLU A 71 7.60 2.56 7.35
CA GLU A 71 7.81 2.21 8.75
C GLU A 71 9.20 2.63 9.24
N ASN A 72 10.27 2.28 8.52
CA ASN A 72 11.63 2.71 8.87
C ASN A 72 11.73 4.24 8.90
N ALA A 73 11.17 4.93 7.90
CA ALA A 73 11.17 6.40 7.89
C ALA A 73 10.34 7.02 9.02
N PHE A 74 9.39 6.27 9.59
CA PHE A 74 8.66 6.65 10.79
C PHE A 74 9.49 6.40 12.05
N VAL A 75 10.03 5.18 12.21
CA VAL A 75 10.88 4.79 13.34
C VAL A 75 12.08 5.73 13.45
N ASP A 76 12.92 5.85 12.41
CA ASP A 76 14.12 6.71 12.40
C ASP A 76 13.88 8.17 12.83
N LYS A 77 12.65 8.67 12.65
CA LYS A 77 12.32 10.08 12.86
C LYS A 77 11.49 10.38 14.10
N PHE A 78 10.83 9.38 14.66
CA PHE A 78 9.89 9.55 15.78
C PHE A 78 10.21 8.66 16.97
N LEU A 79 11.05 7.65 16.79
CA LEU A 79 11.39 6.66 17.81
C LEU A 79 12.92 6.57 17.87
N GLU A 80 13.48 6.69 19.06
CA GLU A 80 14.85 6.24 19.33
C GLU A 80 14.77 4.86 19.96
N GLU A 81 15.59 3.93 19.46
CA GLU A 81 15.77 2.63 20.10
C GLU A 81 16.33 2.87 21.51
N LYS A 82 15.66 2.31 22.52
CA LYS A 82 16.13 2.31 23.89
C LYS A 82 16.47 0.86 24.23
N GLU A 83 17.76 0.55 24.34
CA GLU A 83 18.19 -0.68 25.00
C GLU A 83 17.94 -0.50 26.51
N ASP A 84 17.13 -1.38 27.10
CA ASP A 84 17.08 -1.57 28.56
C ASP A 84 18.28 -2.41 29.04
#